data_AF-E3RJF8-F1
#
_entry.id   AF-E3RJF8-F1
#
_cell.length_a   1.000
_cell.length_b   1.000
_cell.length_c   1.000
_cell.angle_alpha   90.00
_cell.angle_beta   90.00
_cell.angle_gamma   90.00
#
_symmetry.space_group_name_H-M   'P 1'
#
loop_
_entity.id
_entity.type
_entity.pdbx_description
1 polymer ?
#
loop_
_entity_poly.entity_id
_entity_poly.type
_entity_poly.pdbx_seq_one_letter_code
_entity_poly.pdbx_strand_id
1 'polypeptide(L)'
;MAVIETRSMKFATVIVGHLKAASYLELSVLALAVIFMISYATSSESSKPVGAPFAPKKWKFAPSAIQKLRFTIQARDVLQEAGGNLQYKDRIYILPRFDRDITIIPFKYLEELRSMPRTVLNATHAQAANLCAQYTHVDFLFHSDLLLRVVNNKLTPNLNMYVNWAQEEMNEAFHSNMPRTDDWIELDIQDKIHEVVSRMVSRVILGKAVSQNK
;
A
#
# COMPACT_ATOMS: atom_id res chain seq x y z
N MET A 1 2.31 31.22 18.62
CA MET A 1 1.92 29.79 18.59
C MET A 1 0.70 29.50 19.47
N ALA A 2 0.66 29.94 20.73
CA ALA A 2 -0.46 29.68 21.67
C ALA A 2 -1.87 30.20 21.25
N VAL A 3 -1.96 31.23 20.39
CA VAL A 3 -3.24 31.81 19.93
C VAL A 3 -3.95 30.93 18.89
N ILE A 4 -3.20 30.11 18.15
CA ILE A 4 -3.77 29.23 17.11
C ILE A 4 -4.37 27.98 17.76
N GLU A 5 -3.72 27.43 18.79
CA GLU A 5 -4.23 26.29 19.58
C GLU A 5 -5.52 26.62 20.31
N THR A 6 -5.62 27.79 20.94
CA THR A 6 -6.83 28.22 21.67
C THR A 6 -8.02 28.44 20.73
N ARG A 7 -7.79 28.86 19.49
CA ARG A 7 -8.84 29.06 18.48
C ARG A 7 -9.32 27.73 17.89
N SER A 8 -8.40 26.79 17.65
CA SER A 8 -8.70 25.43 17.21
C SER A 8 -9.50 24.64 18.24
N MET A 9 -9.09 24.69 19.52
CA MET A 9 -9.82 24.02 20.62
C MET A 9 -11.25 24.54 20.77
N LYS A 10 -11.45 25.86 20.75
CA LYS A 10 -12.80 26.43 20.84
C LYS A 10 -13.70 26.01 19.67
N PHE A 11 -13.14 25.92 18.47
CA PHE A 11 -13.86 25.48 17.28
C PHE A 11 -14.27 24.00 17.37
N ALA A 12 -13.34 23.14 17.82
CA ALA A 12 -13.60 21.72 18.03
C ALA A 12 -14.70 21.49 19.09
N THR A 13 -14.68 22.21 20.20
CA THR A 13 -15.69 22.06 21.26
C THR A 13 -17.08 22.50 20.81
N VAL A 14 -17.17 23.56 19.99
CA VAL A 14 -18.43 24.05 19.41
C VAL A 14 -18.99 23.04 18.39
N ILE A 15 -18.14 22.49 17.52
CA ILE A 15 -18.55 21.45 16.55
C ILE A 15 -19.04 20.20 17.28
N VAL A 16 -18.32 19.75 18.31
CA VAL A 16 -18.73 18.57 19.11
C VAL A 16 -20.02 18.83 19.88
N GLY A 17 -20.25 20.05 20.36
CA GLY A 17 -21.52 20.45 20.99
C GLY A 17 -22.69 20.39 20.03
N HIS A 18 -22.53 20.90 18.80
CA HIS A 18 -23.57 20.83 17.77
C HIS A 18 -23.79 19.41 17.25
N LEU A 19 -22.74 18.59 17.13
CA LEU A 19 -22.86 17.17 16.74
C LEU A 19 -23.63 16.32 17.77
N LYS A 20 -23.50 16.64 19.07
CA LYS A 20 -24.25 15.95 20.13
C LYS A 20 -25.71 16.40 20.25
N ALA A 21 -26.01 17.64 19.85
CA ALA A 21 -27.37 18.20 19.85
C ALA A 21 -28.14 17.90 18.55
N ALA A 22 -27.43 17.51 17.49
CA ALA A 22 -28.01 17.22 16.19
C ALA A 22 -28.87 15.95 16.21
N SER A 23 -30.01 16.02 15.52
CA SER A 23 -30.86 14.86 15.31
C SER A 23 -30.16 13.84 14.38
N TYR A 24 -30.53 12.56 14.48
CA TYR A 24 -29.99 11.51 13.60
C TYR A 24 -30.16 11.83 12.10
N LEU A 25 -31.19 12.59 11.74
CA LEU A 25 -31.42 13.04 10.35
C LEU A 25 -30.38 14.07 9.91
N GLU A 26 -30.08 15.07 10.71
CA GLU A 26 -29.05 16.09 10.40
C GLU A 26 -27.66 15.48 10.29
N LEU A 27 -27.34 14.52 11.16
CA LEU A 27 -26.09 13.75 11.09
C LEU A 27 -26.00 12.95 9.78
N SER A 28 -27.11 12.34 9.33
CA SER A 28 -27.14 11.60 8.07
C SER A 28 -26.97 12.49 6.83
N VAL A 29 -27.58 13.68 6.84
CA VAL A 29 -27.43 14.68 5.76
C VAL A 29 -26.01 15.21 5.70
N LEU A 30 -25.40 15.50 6.85
CA LEU A 30 -24.03 15.97 6.93
C LEU A 30 -23.05 14.88 6.44
N ALA A 31 -23.27 13.62 6.81
CA ALA A 31 -22.48 12.50 6.30
C ALA A 31 -22.60 12.35 4.77
N LEU A 32 -23.81 12.46 4.21
CA LEU A 32 -24.02 12.42 2.76
C LEU A 32 -23.34 13.61 2.05
N ALA A 33 -23.44 14.81 2.62
CA ALA A 33 -22.78 16.00 2.08
C ALA A 33 -21.25 15.84 2.08
N VAL A 34 -20.67 15.26 3.14
CA VAL A 34 -19.24 14.93 3.20
C VAL A 34 -18.86 13.88 2.17
N ILE A 35 -19.64 12.81 1.99
CA ILE A 35 -19.38 11.79 0.96
C ILE A 35 -19.43 12.40 -0.45
N PHE A 36 -20.38 13.31 -0.68
CA PHE A 36 -20.51 13.99 -1.97
C PHE A 36 -19.36 14.97 -2.21
N MET A 37 -18.96 15.73 -1.19
CA MET A 37 -17.81 16.61 -1.22
C MET A 37 -16.51 15.84 -1.48
N ILE A 38 -16.29 14.72 -0.80
CA ILE A 38 -15.14 13.83 -1.05
C ILE A 38 -15.21 13.25 -2.46
N SER A 39 -16.39 12.82 -2.92
CA SER A 39 -16.57 12.30 -4.28
C SER A 39 -16.24 13.33 -5.35
N TYR A 40 -16.57 14.60 -5.11
CA TYR A 40 -16.23 15.73 -5.98
C TYR A 40 -14.74 16.07 -5.91
N ALA A 41 -14.17 16.21 -4.71
CA ALA A 41 -12.76 16.55 -4.52
C ALA A 41 -11.81 15.45 -5.04
N THR A 42 -12.24 14.19 -4.97
CA THR A 42 -11.46 13.03 -5.44
C THR A 42 -11.84 12.61 -6.86
N SER A 43 -12.68 13.39 -7.56
CA SER A 43 -12.97 13.22 -8.98
C SER A 43 -11.70 13.55 -9.78
N SER A 44 -10.82 12.57 -9.91
CA SER A 44 -9.58 12.72 -10.65
C SER A 44 -9.86 12.70 -12.16
N GLU A 45 -9.41 13.73 -12.87
CA GLU A 45 -9.25 13.72 -14.33
C GLU A 45 -7.99 12.92 -14.69
N SER A 46 -7.98 11.62 -14.42
CA SER A 46 -6.94 10.74 -14.96
C SER A 46 -7.12 10.63 -16.48
N SER A 47 -6.03 10.60 -17.24
CA SER A 47 -6.08 10.32 -18.68
C SER A 47 -6.59 8.89 -18.89
N LYS A 48 -7.88 8.78 -19.18
CA LYS A 48 -8.55 7.49 -19.37
C LYS A 48 -8.13 6.91 -20.72
N PRO A 49 -7.80 5.60 -20.79
CA PRO A 49 -7.72 4.93 -22.09
C PRO A 49 -9.06 5.11 -22.81
N VAL A 50 -9.01 5.51 -24.09
CA VAL A 50 -10.21 5.80 -24.88
C VAL A 50 -11.13 4.58 -24.86
N GLY A 51 -12.35 4.75 -24.35
CA GLY A 51 -13.40 3.73 -24.34
C GLY A 51 -13.30 2.66 -23.25
N ALA A 52 -12.35 2.73 -22.30
CA ALA A 52 -12.27 1.75 -21.22
C ALA A 52 -13.39 1.97 -20.16
N PRO A 53 -14.22 0.94 -19.88
CA PRO A 53 -15.25 1.05 -18.85
C PRO A 53 -14.64 1.04 -17.45
N PHE A 54 -15.34 1.67 -16.50
CA PHE A 54 -15.04 1.51 -15.09
C PHE A 54 -15.40 0.09 -14.62
N ALA A 55 -14.64 -0.39 -13.63
CA ALA A 55 -14.95 -1.61 -12.92
C ALA A 55 -16.41 -1.60 -12.42
N PRO A 56 -17.06 -2.78 -12.39
CA PRO A 56 -18.47 -2.87 -12.07
C PRO A 56 -18.72 -2.35 -10.65
N LYS A 57 -19.67 -1.43 -10.54
CA LYS A 57 -20.13 -0.90 -9.26
C LYS A 57 -21.03 -1.94 -8.60
N LYS A 58 -20.85 -2.20 -7.30
CA LYS A 58 -21.74 -3.09 -6.53
C LYS A 58 -23.20 -2.64 -6.63
N TRP A 59 -23.42 -1.33 -6.57
CA TRP A 59 -24.72 -0.70 -6.79
C TRP A 59 -24.62 0.33 -7.92
N LYS A 60 -25.60 0.34 -8.83
CA LYS A 60 -25.60 1.20 -10.03
C LYS A 60 -25.39 2.69 -9.70
N PHE A 61 -25.89 3.15 -8.55
CA PHE A 61 -25.85 4.55 -8.10
C PHE A 61 -24.88 4.79 -6.93
N ALA A 62 -23.92 3.90 -6.69
CA ALA A 62 -22.93 4.13 -5.65
C ALA A 62 -22.09 5.40 -5.96
N PRO A 63 -21.92 6.32 -4.98
CA PRO A 63 -20.97 7.43 -5.06
C PRO A 63 -19.54 6.94 -5.36
N SER A 64 -18.75 7.78 -6.04
CA SER A 64 -17.36 7.45 -6.40
C SER A 64 -16.49 7.24 -5.16
N ALA A 65 -16.67 8.04 -4.10
CA ALA A 65 -15.91 7.89 -2.85
C ALA A 65 -16.12 6.52 -2.19
N ILE A 66 -17.35 5.99 -2.21
CA ILE A 66 -17.66 4.68 -1.63
C ILE A 66 -17.00 3.56 -2.43
N GLN A 67 -16.91 3.68 -3.76
CA GLN A 67 -16.18 2.71 -4.58
C GLN A 67 -14.68 2.75 -4.35
N LYS A 68 -14.10 3.96 -4.25
CA LYS A 68 -12.68 4.14 -3.93
C LYS A 68 -12.35 3.55 -2.57
N LEU A 69 -13.19 3.82 -1.55
CA LEU A 69 -13.06 3.24 -0.22
C LEU A 69 -13.16 1.71 -0.22
N ARG A 70 -14.12 1.18 -0.97
CA ARG A 70 -14.27 -0.27 -1.15
C ARG A 70 -13.01 -0.88 -1.75
N PHE A 71 -12.43 -0.26 -2.77
CA PHE A 71 -11.18 -0.76 -3.34
C PHE A 71 -10.02 -0.71 -2.33
N THR A 72 -9.93 0.33 -1.50
CA THR A 72 -8.91 0.42 -0.44
C THR A 72 -9.03 -0.69 0.61
N ILE A 73 -10.25 -1.03 1.03
CA ILE A 73 -10.48 -2.02 2.11
C ILE A 73 -10.56 -3.45 1.55
N GLN A 74 -11.20 -3.64 0.39
CA GLN A 74 -11.55 -4.93 -0.21
C GLN A 74 -11.06 -5.04 -1.66
N ALA A 75 -9.78 -4.71 -1.89
CA ALA A 75 -9.19 -4.74 -3.24
C ALA A 75 -9.34 -6.10 -3.92
N ARG A 76 -9.13 -7.20 -3.17
CA ARG A 76 -9.21 -8.58 -3.70
C ARG A 76 -10.59 -8.90 -4.24
N ASP A 77 -11.65 -8.58 -3.47
CA ASP A 77 -13.02 -8.89 -3.86
C ASP A 77 -13.42 -8.08 -5.10
N VAL A 78 -13.04 -6.80 -5.16
CA VAL A 78 -13.27 -5.94 -6.33
C VAL A 78 -12.56 -6.50 -7.57
N LEU A 79 -11.32 -6.96 -7.44
CA LEU A 79 -10.56 -7.57 -8.53
C LEU A 79 -11.13 -8.93 -8.97
N GLN A 80 -11.61 -9.75 -8.03
CA GLN A 80 -12.26 -11.02 -8.35
C GLN A 80 -13.62 -10.82 -9.03
N GLU A 81 -14.41 -9.83 -8.61
CA GLU A 81 -15.66 -9.48 -9.28
C GLU A 81 -15.42 -8.94 -10.70
N ALA A 82 -14.43 -8.07 -10.88
CA ALA A 82 -14.14 -7.45 -12.17
C ALA A 82 -13.42 -8.40 -13.15
N GLY A 83 -12.35 -9.07 -12.69
CA GLY A 83 -11.48 -9.91 -13.51
C GLY A 83 -11.73 -11.41 -13.39
N GLY A 84 -12.14 -11.89 -12.20
CA GLY A 84 -12.36 -13.31 -11.92
C GLY A 84 -13.66 -13.87 -12.51
N ASN A 85 -14.76 -13.09 -12.47
CA ASN A 85 -16.08 -13.49 -12.95
C ASN A 85 -16.35 -13.23 -14.46
N LEU A 86 -15.33 -13.39 -15.32
CA LEU A 86 -15.41 -13.31 -16.79
C LEU A 86 -15.85 -11.97 -17.42
N GLN A 87 -16.47 -11.02 -16.69
CA GLN A 87 -17.03 -9.79 -17.28
C GLN A 87 -15.98 -8.92 -17.99
N TYR A 88 -14.78 -8.81 -17.43
CA TYR A 88 -13.68 -8.02 -18.00
C TYR A 88 -12.36 -8.80 -18.14
N LYS A 89 -12.41 -10.14 -18.12
CA LYS A 89 -11.19 -10.97 -18.17
C LYS A 89 -10.25 -10.60 -19.34
N ASP A 90 -10.83 -10.34 -20.51
CA ASP A 90 -10.09 -9.99 -21.73
C ASP A 90 -10.27 -8.52 -22.15
N ARG A 91 -10.78 -7.67 -21.25
CA ARG A 91 -11.03 -6.24 -21.54
C ARG A 91 -10.19 -5.37 -20.62
N ILE A 92 -9.75 -4.23 -21.16
CA ILE A 92 -9.14 -3.17 -20.36
C ILE A 92 -10.24 -2.48 -19.57
N TYR A 93 -10.03 -2.27 -18.27
CA TYR A 93 -10.99 -1.58 -17.41
C TYR A 93 -10.27 -0.69 -16.39
N ILE A 94 -11.01 0.27 -15.83
CA ILE A 94 -10.47 1.26 -14.90
C ILE A 94 -10.95 0.98 -13.48
N LEU A 95 -10.03 0.92 -12.53
CA LEU A 95 -10.30 0.84 -11.10
C LEU A 95 -10.17 2.22 -10.45
N PRO A 96 -11.22 2.70 -9.77
CA PRO A 96 -11.17 3.98 -9.08
C PRO A 96 -10.34 3.85 -7.79
N ARG A 97 -9.34 4.72 -7.63
CA ARG A 97 -8.56 4.88 -6.38
C ARG A 97 -8.58 6.35 -5.95
N PHE A 98 -8.25 6.63 -4.69
CA PHE A 98 -8.28 8.00 -4.15
C PHE A 98 -7.21 8.93 -4.72
N ASP A 99 -6.04 8.40 -5.02
CA ASP A 99 -4.91 9.10 -5.62
C ASP A 99 -5.08 9.24 -7.15
N ARG A 100 -5.11 8.11 -7.87
CA ARG A 100 -5.18 8.02 -9.33
C ARG A 100 -5.93 6.76 -9.73
N ASP A 101 -6.77 6.89 -10.74
CA ASP A 101 -7.45 5.74 -11.31
C ASP A 101 -6.43 4.77 -11.95
N ILE A 102 -6.55 3.48 -11.64
CA ILE A 102 -5.65 2.43 -12.12
C ILE A 102 -6.27 1.75 -13.33
N THR A 103 -5.57 1.74 -14.45
CA THR A 103 -5.98 0.96 -15.62
C THR A 103 -5.48 -0.46 -15.47
N ILE A 104 -6.39 -1.44 -15.49
CA ILE A 104 -6.07 -2.85 -15.51
C ILE A 104 -6.03 -3.33 -16.96
N ILE A 105 -4.89 -3.91 -17.34
CA ILE A 105 -4.65 -4.43 -18.68
C ILE A 105 -4.58 -5.96 -18.59
N PRO A 106 -5.35 -6.70 -19.42
CA PRO A 106 -5.28 -8.15 -19.46
C PRO A 106 -3.90 -8.69 -19.87
N PHE A 107 -3.57 -9.87 -19.37
CA PHE A 107 -2.25 -10.50 -19.57
C PHE A 107 -1.89 -10.74 -21.05
N LYS A 108 -2.88 -10.83 -21.96
CA LYS A 108 -2.65 -11.00 -23.40
C LYS A 108 -1.79 -9.89 -24.03
N TYR A 109 -1.77 -8.69 -23.45
CA TYR A 109 -0.97 -7.56 -23.92
C TYR A 109 0.42 -7.49 -23.25
N LEU A 110 0.81 -8.48 -22.45
CA LEU A 110 2.05 -8.41 -21.68
C LEU A 110 3.28 -8.23 -22.57
N GLU A 111 3.38 -8.97 -23.68
CA GLU A 111 4.52 -8.87 -24.59
C GLU A 111 4.59 -7.48 -25.26
N GLU A 112 3.44 -6.93 -25.65
CA GLU A 112 3.36 -5.56 -26.18
C GLU A 112 3.83 -4.55 -25.15
N LEU A 113 3.34 -4.63 -23.90
CA LEU A 113 3.72 -3.74 -22.81
C LEU A 113 5.22 -3.82 -22.48
N ARG A 114 5.82 -5.02 -22.55
CA ARG A 114 7.25 -5.22 -22.31
C ARG A 114 8.11 -4.61 -23.40
N SER A 115 7.62 -4.58 -24.64
CA SER A 115 8.31 -3.97 -25.78
C SER A 115 8.21 -2.44 -25.81
N MET A 116 7.31 -1.84 -25.02
CA MET A 116 7.11 -0.39 -25.03
C MET A 116 8.32 0.37 -24.46
N PRO A 117 8.66 1.53 -25.04
CA PRO A 117 9.73 2.37 -24.51
C PRO A 117 9.34 2.99 -23.16
N ARG A 118 10.35 3.27 -22.34
CA ARG A 118 10.20 3.90 -21.01
C ARG A 118 9.57 5.29 -21.06
N THR A 119 9.56 5.95 -22.22
CA THR A 119 8.90 7.23 -22.46
C THR A 119 7.38 7.12 -22.44
N VAL A 120 6.84 5.95 -22.77
CA VAL A 120 5.39 5.67 -22.80
C VAL A 120 4.98 4.97 -21.50
N LEU A 121 5.73 3.96 -21.06
CA LEU A 121 5.44 3.19 -19.85
C LEU A 121 6.67 3.11 -18.95
N ASN A 122 6.59 3.68 -17.74
CA ASN A 122 7.69 3.70 -16.80
C ASN A 122 7.30 3.08 -15.45
N ALA A 123 7.75 1.84 -15.23
CA ALA A 123 7.50 1.12 -13.99
C ALA A 123 8.12 1.80 -12.76
N THR A 124 9.28 2.43 -12.91
CA THR A 124 9.95 3.13 -11.80
C THR A 124 9.09 4.31 -11.31
N HIS A 125 8.59 5.14 -12.23
CA HIS A 125 7.65 6.24 -11.93
C HIS A 125 6.38 5.77 -11.23
N ALA A 126 5.78 4.68 -11.74
CA ALA A 126 4.58 4.10 -11.12
C ALA A 126 4.86 3.60 -9.69
N GLN A 127 5.97 2.90 -9.48
CA GLN A 127 6.29 2.31 -8.18
C GLN A 127 6.59 3.35 -7.11
N ALA A 128 7.35 4.39 -7.44
CA ALA A 128 7.64 5.40 -6.43
C ALA A 128 6.47 6.39 -6.21
N ALA A 129 5.52 6.51 -7.15
CA ALA A 129 4.21 7.08 -6.84
C ALA A 129 3.42 6.19 -5.84
N ASN A 130 3.41 4.87 -6.04
CA ASN A 130 2.75 3.92 -5.13
C ASN A 130 3.41 3.87 -3.73
N LEU A 131 4.73 4.05 -3.64
CA LEU A 131 5.48 4.07 -2.39
C LEU A 131 5.50 5.44 -1.72
N CYS A 132 4.75 6.42 -2.26
CA CYS A 132 4.71 7.77 -1.71
C CYS A 132 6.13 8.34 -1.55
N ALA A 133 6.92 8.35 -2.62
CA ALA A 133 8.37 8.62 -2.56
C ALA A 133 8.79 9.90 -1.83
N GLN A 134 7.91 10.91 -1.81
CA GLN A 134 8.11 12.15 -1.04
C GLN A 134 8.24 11.92 0.46
N TYR A 135 7.60 10.88 0.99
CA TYR A 135 7.56 10.55 2.42
C TYR A 135 8.47 9.37 2.79
N THR A 136 8.86 8.54 1.81
CA THR A 136 9.67 7.35 2.05
C THR A 136 11.13 7.50 1.60
N HIS A 137 11.51 8.66 1.05
CA HIS A 137 12.86 8.95 0.55
C HIS A 137 13.39 7.92 -0.47
N VAL A 138 12.48 7.31 -1.24
CA VAL A 138 12.82 6.38 -2.34
C VAL A 138 12.89 7.09 -3.69
N ASP A 139 12.90 8.41 -3.69
CA ASP A 139 13.04 9.28 -4.85
C ASP A 139 14.37 9.06 -5.59
N PHE A 140 15.43 8.67 -4.87
CA PHE A 140 16.71 8.32 -5.50
C PHE A 140 16.60 7.21 -6.54
N LEU A 141 15.59 6.32 -6.44
CA LEU A 141 15.34 5.25 -7.42
C LEU A 141 14.98 5.80 -8.81
N PHE A 142 14.54 7.05 -8.93
CA PHE A 142 14.26 7.70 -10.22
C PHE A 142 15.52 8.12 -10.96
N HIS A 143 16.57 8.45 -10.21
CA HIS A 143 17.74 9.14 -10.72
C HIS A 143 18.98 8.24 -10.77
N SER A 144 18.92 7.06 -10.17
CA SER A 144 20.07 6.17 -10.04
C SER A 144 19.73 4.70 -10.29
N ASP A 145 20.65 4.02 -10.97
CA ASP A 145 20.67 2.56 -11.10
C ASP A 145 21.38 1.88 -9.91
N LEU A 146 21.68 2.62 -8.84
CA LEU A 146 22.45 2.13 -7.69
C LEU A 146 21.88 0.85 -7.10
N LEU A 147 20.56 0.78 -6.88
CA LEU A 147 19.91 -0.42 -6.34
C LEU A 147 20.15 -1.63 -7.26
N LEU A 148 19.96 -1.46 -8.56
CA LEU A 148 20.15 -2.52 -9.55
C LEU A 148 21.62 -2.97 -9.61
N ARG A 149 22.55 -2.00 -9.52
CA ARG A 149 23.99 -2.26 -9.53
C ARG A 149 24.44 -2.98 -8.25
N VAL A 150 23.93 -2.60 -7.09
CA VAL A 150 24.22 -3.28 -5.82
C VAL A 150 23.69 -4.71 -5.87
N VAL A 151 22.46 -4.91 -6.36
CA VAL A 151 21.91 -6.27 -6.54
C VAL A 151 22.82 -7.10 -7.44
N ASN A 152 23.10 -6.63 -8.65
CA ASN A 152 23.84 -7.41 -9.65
C ASN A 152 25.32 -7.61 -9.31
N ASN A 153 25.98 -6.61 -8.70
CA ASN A 153 27.43 -6.63 -8.51
C ASN A 153 27.86 -6.97 -7.07
N LYS A 154 26.96 -6.88 -6.08
CA LYS A 154 27.30 -7.14 -4.67
C LYS A 154 26.48 -8.26 -4.07
N LEU A 155 25.15 -8.24 -4.24
CA LEU A 155 24.26 -9.24 -3.63
C LEU A 155 24.29 -10.57 -4.38
N THR A 156 23.97 -10.57 -5.69
CA THR A 156 23.88 -11.78 -6.50
C THR A 156 25.18 -12.60 -6.51
N PRO A 157 26.38 -12.00 -6.71
CA PRO A 157 27.61 -12.79 -6.75
C PRO A 157 28.00 -13.39 -5.40
N ASN A 158 27.62 -12.75 -4.29
CA ASN A 158 27.97 -13.17 -2.93
C ASN A 158 26.76 -13.75 -2.17
N LEU A 159 25.72 -14.19 -2.88
CA LEU A 159 24.47 -14.62 -2.27
C LEU A 159 24.68 -15.71 -1.23
N ASN A 160 25.54 -16.69 -1.53
CA ASN A 160 25.88 -17.79 -0.61
C ASN A 160 26.43 -17.27 0.73
N MET A 161 27.28 -16.23 0.70
CA MET A 161 27.84 -15.64 1.91
C MET A 161 26.73 -14.99 2.76
N TYR A 162 25.83 -14.22 2.15
CA TYR A 162 24.72 -13.59 2.86
C TYR A 162 23.70 -14.61 3.40
N VAL A 163 23.43 -15.68 2.66
CA VAL A 163 22.56 -16.77 3.12
C VAL A 163 23.17 -17.45 4.34
N ASN A 164 24.48 -17.74 4.33
CA ASN A 164 25.16 -18.32 5.49
C ASN A 164 25.07 -17.40 6.72
N TRP A 165 25.30 -16.10 6.56
CA TRP A 165 25.16 -15.13 7.67
C TRP A 165 23.73 -15.05 8.19
N ALA A 166 22.74 -15.09 7.30
CA ALA A 166 21.34 -15.10 7.69
C ALA A 166 20.97 -16.39 8.44
N GLN A 167 21.51 -17.54 8.02
CA GLN A 167 21.27 -18.83 8.68
C GLN A 167 21.89 -18.89 10.08
N GLU A 168 23.12 -18.41 10.24
CA GLU A 168 23.77 -18.29 11.56
C GLU A 168 22.93 -17.44 12.50
N GLU A 169 22.51 -16.26 12.05
CA GLU A 169 21.67 -15.35 12.85
C GLU A 169 20.28 -15.93 13.12
N MET A 170 19.69 -16.64 12.16
CA MET A 170 18.40 -17.32 12.34
C MET A 170 18.47 -18.33 13.49
N ASN A 171 19.51 -19.16 13.53
CA ASN A 171 19.70 -20.15 14.59
C ASN A 171 19.89 -19.47 15.95
N GLU A 172 20.75 -18.45 16.02
CA GLU A 172 20.95 -17.67 17.26
C GLU A 172 19.64 -17.00 17.72
N ALA A 173 18.90 -16.36 16.80
CA ALA A 173 17.66 -15.66 17.10
C ALA A 173 16.53 -16.62 17.50
N PHE A 174 16.41 -17.77 16.84
CA PHE A 174 15.40 -18.77 17.16
C PHE A 174 15.61 -19.34 18.57
N HIS A 175 16.84 -19.72 18.93
CA HIS A 175 17.17 -20.22 20.26
C HIS A 175 17.04 -19.17 21.37
N SER A 176 17.14 -17.89 21.02
CA SER A 176 16.99 -16.78 21.96
C SER A 176 15.53 -16.34 22.14
N ASN A 177 14.71 -16.40 21.10
CA ASN A 177 13.37 -15.82 21.09
C ASN A 177 12.29 -16.83 21.46
N MET A 178 12.57 -18.12 21.26
CA MET A 178 11.69 -19.21 21.68
C MET A 178 11.90 -19.53 23.16
N PRO A 179 10.81 -19.67 23.93
CA PRO A 179 10.92 -20.07 25.33
C PRO A 179 11.39 -21.53 25.43
N ARG A 180 12.21 -21.81 26.44
CA ARG A 180 12.69 -23.15 26.76
C ARG A 180 11.74 -23.77 27.77
N THR A 181 10.86 -24.63 27.29
CA THR A 181 9.88 -25.36 28.10
C THR A 181 9.75 -26.77 27.57
N ASP A 182 9.57 -27.73 28.46
CA ASP A 182 9.31 -29.13 28.10
C ASP A 182 7.80 -29.36 27.83
N ASP A 183 6.95 -28.43 28.28
CA ASP A 183 5.50 -28.46 28.09
C ASP A 183 5.05 -27.69 26.83
N TRP A 184 3.95 -28.13 26.23
CA TRP A 184 3.31 -27.41 25.12
C TRP A 184 2.77 -26.07 25.59
N ILE A 185 3.14 -25.01 24.86
CA ILE A 185 2.69 -23.65 25.12
C ILE A 185 2.11 -23.02 23.86
N GLU A 186 1.17 -22.11 24.05
CA GLU A 186 0.64 -21.27 22.99
C GLU A 186 1.56 -20.07 22.78
N LEU A 187 1.90 -19.79 21.53
CA LEU A 187 2.83 -18.72 21.14
C LEU A 187 2.24 -17.92 19.99
N ASP A 188 2.37 -16.60 20.09
CA ASP A 188 2.18 -15.74 18.92
C ASP A 188 3.37 -15.90 17.98
N ILE A 189 3.17 -16.71 16.94
CA ILE A 189 4.20 -16.98 15.94
C ILE A 189 4.54 -15.76 15.09
N GLN A 190 3.61 -14.81 14.94
CA GLN A 190 3.82 -13.62 14.11
C GLN A 190 4.91 -12.74 14.73
N ASP A 191 4.81 -12.45 16.02
CA ASP A 191 5.79 -11.65 16.75
C ASP A 191 7.17 -12.34 16.75
N LYS A 192 7.20 -13.65 16.97
CA LYS A 192 8.45 -14.41 17.03
C LYS A 192 9.15 -14.50 15.68
N ILE A 193 8.41 -14.80 14.60
CA ILE A 193 8.97 -14.81 13.24
C ILE A 193 9.43 -13.41 12.86
N HIS A 194 8.66 -12.37 13.18
CA HIS A 194 9.03 -11.00 12.87
C HIS A 194 10.37 -10.61 13.52
N GLU A 195 10.59 -10.95 14.80
CA GLU A 195 11.86 -10.70 15.49
C GLU A 195 13.02 -11.47 14.83
N VAL A 196 12.82 -12.75 14.48
CA VAL A 196 13.85 -13.57 13.82
C VAL A 196 14.21 -12.99 12.44
N VAL A 197 13.21 -12.69 11.60
CA VAL A 197 13.42 -12.13 10.26
C VAL A 197 14.09 -10.76 10.33
N SER A 198 13.68 -9.91 11.26
CA SER A 198 14.30 -8.60 11.47
C SER A 198 15.79 -8.71 11.79
N ARG A 199 16.18 -9.65 12.67
CA ARG A 199 17.58 -9.91 13.00
C ARG A 199 18.36 -10.43 11.80
N MET A 200 17.81 -11.40 11.06
CA MET A 200 18.44 -11.94 9.85
C MET A 200 18.72 -10.84 8.81
N VAL A 201 17.72 -10.01 8.51
CA VAL A 201 17.84 -8.91 7.56
C VAL A 201 18.86 -7.88 8.05
N SER A 202 18.82 -7.52 9.33
CA SER A 202 19.78 -6.59 9.94
C SER A 202 21.20 -7.13 9.88
N ARG A 203 21.41 -8.44 10.09
CA ARG A 203 22.73 -9.08 10.00
C ARG A 203 23.32 -8.97 8.60
N VAL A 204 22.49 -9.17 7.57
CA VAL A 204 22.89 -9.12 6.17
C VAL A 204 23.16 -7.69 5.70
N ILE A 205 22.30 -6.73 6.08
CA ILE A 205 22.36 -5.35 5.58
C ILE A 205 23.31 -4.48 6.41
N LEU A 206 23.26 -4.61 7.74
CA LEU A 206 23.93 -3.71 8.70
C LEU A 206 25.08 -4.39 9.46
N GLY A 207 25.18 -5.71 9.40
CA GLY A 207 26.21 -6.48 10.09
C GLY A 207 25.80 -6.96 11.49
N LYS A 208 26.67 -7.75 12.12
CA LYS A 208 26.36 -8.48 13.38
C LYS A 208 26.10 -7.56 14.57
N ALA A 209 26.83 -6.44 14.66
CA ALA A 209 26.71 -5.53 15.79
C ALA A 209 25.31 -4.93 15.91
N VAL A 210 24.63 -4.71 14.78
CA VAL A 210 23.28 -4.13 14.76
C VAL A 210 22.20 -5.21 14.88
N SER A 211 22.42 -6.42 14.34
CA SER A 211 21.43 -7.50 14.41
C SER A 211 21.13 -7.97 15.83
N GLN A 212 22.07 -7.81 16.74
CA GLN A 212 21.94 -8.26 18.13
C GLN A 212 21.48 -7.14 19.09
N ASN A 213 21.33 -5.91 18.59
CA ASN A 213 20.91 -4.79 19.42
C ASN A 213 19.38 -4.71 19.42
N LYS A 214 18.77 -4.77 20.61
CA LYS A 214 17.32 -4.66 20.79
C LYS A 214 16.88 -3.22 20.93
#